data_AF-H9FLD1-F1
#
_entry.id   AF-H9FLD1-F1
#
_cell.length_a   1.000
_cell.length_b   1.000
_cell.length_c   1.000
_cell.angle_alpha   90.00
_cell.angle_beta   90.00
_cell.angle_gamma   90.00
#
_symmetry.space_group_name_H-M   'P 1'
#
loop_
_entity.id
_entity.type
_entity.pdbx_description
1 polymer ?
#
loop_
_entity_poly.entity_id
_entity_poly.type
_entity_poly.pdbx_seq_one_letter_code
_entity_poly.pdbx_strand_id
1 'polypeptide(L)'
;RFTKNLSPDKINLSTLKGEGQLTNLELDEEVLQNVLELPTWLAITRVYCNRASIRIQWTKLKTHPICLCLDKVEVEMKTCEDPRPPNGQSPIALAS
;
A
#
# COMPACT_ATOMS: atom_id res chain seq x y z
N ARG A 1 -4.82 -7.64 -2.81
CA ARG A 1 -4.33 -6.51 -3.65
C ARG A 1 -4.05 -5.34 -2.72
N PHE A 2 -3.01 -4.52 -2.90
CA PHE A 2 -2.67 -3.43 -1.94
C PHE A 2 -3.49 -2.13 -2.14
N THR A 3 -4.12 -1.99 -3.30
CA THR A 3 -4.90 -0.81 -3.69
C THR A 3 -6.25 -1.24 -4.27
N LYS A 4 -7.30 -0.47 -4.02
CA LYS A 4 -8.65 -0.74 -4.53
C LYS A 4 -8.95 -0.08 -5.87
N ASN A 5 -8.39 1.10 -6.12
CA ASN A 5 -8.79 1.99 -7.21
C ASN A 5 -7.67 2.28 -8.24
N LEU A 6 -6.66 1.41 -8.29
CA LEU A 6 -5.55 1.49 -9.23
C LEU A 6 -5.90 0.80 -10.56
N SER A 7 -5.86 1.57 -11.64
CA SER A 7 -5.98 1.09 -13.00
C SER A 7 -4.73 1.47 -13.80
N PRO A 8 -4.31 0.69 -14.81
CA PRO A 8 -3.06 0.94 -15.55
C PRO A 8 -2.97 2.35 -16.17
N ASP A 9 -4.10 2.90 -16.60
CA ASP A 9 -4.24 4.25 -17.16
C ASP A 9 -3.97 5.37 -16.15
N LYS A 10 -4.14 5.13 -14.85
CA LYS A 10 -3.83 6.11 -13.80
C LYS A 10 -2.35 6.16 -13.47
N ILE A 11 -1.58 5.15 -13.90
CA ILE A 11 -0.16 5.09 -13.64
C ILE A 11 0.58 5.90 -14.70
N ASN A 12 0.91 7.15 -14.37
CA ASN A 12 1.80 7.97 -15.19
C ASN A 12 3.25 7.53 -14.95
N LEU A 13 3.59 6.30 -15.36
CA LEU A 13 4.94 5.77 -15.36
C LEU A 13 5.60 6.15 -16.68
N SER A 14 6.63 6.98 -16.61
CA SER A 14 7.61 7.07 -17.67
C SER A 14 8.47 5.81 -17.62
N THR A 15 7.98 4.72 -18.22
CA THR A 15 8.62 3.39 -18.16
C THR A 15 10.10 3.46 -18.57
N LEU A 16 10.46 4.28 -19.55
CA LEU A 16 11.87 4.46 -19.95
C LEU A 16 12.73 5.13 -18.86
N LYS A 17 12.18 6.09 -18.11
CA LYS A 17 12.88 6.77 -17.01
C LYS A 17 12.79 5.99 -15.69
N GLY A 18 11.84 5.07 -15.60
CA GLY A 18 11.54 4.32 -14.38
C GLY A 18 10.91 5.18 -13.30
N GLU A 19 10.31 6.31 -13.64
CA GLU A 19 9.70 7.23 -12.68
C GLU A 19 8.21 7.33 -12.94
N GLY A 20 7.42 7.37 -11.88
CA GLY A 20 5.98 7.56 -11.99
C GLY A 20 5.36 8.12 -10.73
N GLN A 21 4.19 8.74 -10.89
CA GLN A 21 3.40 9.25 -9.78
C GLN A 21 1.94 8.83 -9.90
N LEU A 22 1.34 8.60 -8.73
CA LEU A 22 -0.05 8.31 -8.52
C LEU A 22 -0.59 9.31 -7.50
N THR A 23 -1.86 9.66 -7.65
CA THR A 23 -2.56 10.52 -6.69
C THR A 23 -3.89 9.89 -6.30
N ASN A 24 -4.38 10.26 -5.12
CA ASN A 24 -5.70 9.89 -4.62
C ASN A 24 -5.94 8.37 -4.60
N LEU A 25 -4.99 7.62 -4.03
CA LEU A 25 -5.05 6.17 -3.89
C LEU A 25 -5.91 5.78 -2.71
N GLU A 26 -6.81 4.82 -2.93
CA GLU A 26 -7.50 4.10 -1.87
C GLU A 26 -6.80 2.76 -1.66
N LEU A 27 -6.25 2.58 -0.45
CA LEU A 27 -5.53 1.37 -0.07
C LEU A 27 -6.50 0.34 0.50
N ASP A 28 -6.09 -0.92 0.47
CA ASP A 28 -6.87 -2.02 1.01
C ASP A 28 -6.73 -2.09 2.54
N GLU A 29 -7.84 -1.98 3.27
CA GLU A 29 -7.87 -1.92 4.73
C GLU A 29 -7.48 -3.26 5.34
N GLU A 30 -7.92 -4.38 4.77
CA GLU A 30 -7.58 -5.71 5.29
C GLU A 30 -6.09 -5.97 5.18
N VAL A 31 -5.49 -5.59 4.05
CA VAL A 31 -4.05 -5.68 3.87
C VAL A 31 -3.31 -4.82 4.88
N LEU A 32 -3.71 -3.57 5.09
CA LEU A 32 -3.02 -2.68 6.02
C LEU A 32 -3.20 -3.13 7.48
N GLN A 33 -4.37 -3.63 7.86
CA GLN A 33 -4.59 -4.25 9.18
C GLN A 33 -3.64 -5.41 9.43
N ASN A 34 -3.46 -6.29 8.43
CA ASN A 34 -2.56 -7.44 8.54
C ASN A 34 -1.09 -7.01 8.60
N VAL A 35 -0.68 -6.05 7.77
CA VAL A 35 0.71 -5.56 7.71
C VAL A 35 1.12 -4.83 9.00
N LEU A 36 0.21 -4.05 9.59
CA LEU A 36 0.46 -3.34 10.85
C LEU A 36 0.19 -4.20 12.09
N GLU A 37 -0.23 -5.46 11.91
CA GLU A 37 -0.60 -6.38 12.97
C GLU A 37 -1.61 -5.78 13.96
N LEU A 38 -2.60 -5.04 13.45
CA LEU A 38 -3.55 -4.34 14.32
C LEU A 38 -4.32 -5.31 15.21
N PRO A 39 -4.59 -4.93 16.47
CA PRO A 39 -5.41 -5.74 17.37
C PRO A 39 -6.77 -6.07 16.76
N THR A 40 -7.31 -7.25 17.05
CA THR A 40 -8.57 -7.74 16.48
C THR A 40 -9.79 -6.90 16.87
N TRP A 41 -9.72 -6.20 18.01
CA TRP A 41 -10.76 -5.28 18.45
C TRP A 41 -10.73 -3.92 17.71
N LEU A 42 -9.73 -3.65 16.88
CA LEU A 42 -9.58 -2.42 16.11
C LEU A 42 -9.69 -2.71 14.61
N ALA A 43 -10.54 -2.00 13.89
CA ALA A 43 -10.70 -2.12 12.45
C ALA A 43 -10.43 -0.80 11.75
N ILE A 44 -9.78 -0.88 10.59
CA ILE A 44 -9.62 0.22 9.66
C ILE A 44 -10.89 0.29 8.79
N THR A 45 -11.49 1.48 8.70
CA THR A 45 -12.71 1.73 7.91
C THR A 45 -12.43 2.43 6.59
N ARG A 46 -11.31 3.16 6.51
CA ARG A 46 -10.87 3.85 5.30
C ARG A 46 -9.36 4.06 5.35
N VAL A 47 -8.70 3.88 4.21
CA VAL A 47 -7.30 4.28 4.02
C VAL A 47 -7.16 5.07 2.74
N TYR A 48 -6.58 6.26 2.85
CA TYR A 48 -6.37 7.14 1.74
C TYR A 48 -4.90 7.59 1.66
N CYS A 49 -4.34 7.60 0.46
CA CYS A 49 -3.03 8.15 0.20
C CYS A 49 -3.12 9.23 -0.88
N ASN A 50 -2.70 10.45 -0.55
CA ASN A 50 -2.79 11.60 -1.44
C ASN A 50 -1.88 11.45 -2.67
N ARG A 51 -0.68 10.91 -2.48
CA ARG A 51 0.34 10.76 -3.50
C ARG A 51 1.26 9.58 -3.19
N ALA A 52 1.51 8.79 -4.23
CA ALA A 52 2.59 7.81 -4.24
C ALA A 52 3.52 8.07 -5.43
N SER A 53 4.83 7.96 -5.20
CA SER A 53 5.83 8.03 -6.27
C SER A 53 6.62 6.74 -6.34
N ILE A 54 6.87 6.27 -7.56
CA ILE A 54 7.73 5.12 -7.82
C ILE A 54 8.97 5.57 -8.58
N ARG A 55 10.12 5.01 -8.21
CA ARG A 55 11.40 5.21 -8.89
C ARG A 55 12.14 3.88 -9.04
N ILE A 56 12.46 3.53 -10.28
CA ILE A 56 13.12 2.29 -10.68
C ILE A 56 14.37 2.67 -11.49
N GLN A 57 15.54 2.28 -11.00
CA GLN A 57 16.80 2.47 -11.74
C GLN A 57 17.08 1.23 -12.59
N TRP A 58 16.48 1.15 -13.78
CA TRP A 58 16.53 -0.04 -14.64
C TRP A 58 17.94 -0.59 -14.91
N THR A 59 18.92 0.29 -15.12
CA THR A 59 20.31 -0.09 -15.40
C THR A 59 21.10 -0.45 -14.14
N LYS A 60 20.54 -0.21 -12.94
CA LYS A 60 21.21 -0.40 -11.65
C LYS A 60 20.41 -1.28 -10.68
N LEU A 61 19.50 -2.13 -11.17
CA LEU A 61 18.64 -2.98 -10.32
C LEU A 61 19.42 -3.91 -9.36
N LYS A 62 20.66 -4.28 -9.70
CA LYS A 62 21.53 -5.10 -8.82
C LYS A 62 22.16 -4.30 -7.67
N THR A 63 22.24 -2.98 -7.80
CA THR A 63 22.98 -2.11 -6.87
C THR A 63 22.11 -1.06 -6.19
N HIS A 64 20.91 -0.80 -6.70
CA HIS A 64 19.99 0.20 -6.18
C HIS A 64 18.58 -0.39 -6.06
N PRO A 65 17.89 -0.17 -4.93
CA PRO A 65 16.54 -0.67 -4.74
C PRO A 65 15.52 0.09 -5.61
N ILE A 66 14.38 -0.56 -5.83
CA ILE A 66 13.17 0.11 -6.30
C ILE A 66 12.60 0.90 -5.13
N CYS A 67 12.35 2.19 -5.34
CA CYS A 67 11.78 3.05 -4.31
C CYS A 67 10.30 3.29 -4.58
N LEU A 68 9.46 3.01 -3.59
CA LEU A 68 8.07 3.46 -3.53
C LEU A 68 7.94 4.39 -2.32
N CYS A 69 7.52 5.62 -2.55
CA CYS A 69 7.30 6.60 -1.49
C CYS A 69 5.82 6.97 -1.43
N LEU A 70 5.25 6.94 -0.23
CA LEU A 70 3.93 7.48 0.06
C LEU A 70 4.14 8.81 0.80
N ASP A 71 3.40 9.84 0.40
CA ASP A 71 3.53 11.18 1.01
C ASP A 71 2.70 11.27 2.30
N LYS A 72 1.38 11.43 2.17
CA LYS A 72 0.44 11.39 3.29
C LYS A 72 -0.45 10.16 3.18
N VAL A 73 -0.50 9.38 4.25
CA VAL A 73 -1.47 8.29 4.42
C VAL A 73 -2.39 8.64 5.58
N GLU A 74 -3.68 8.76 5.30
CA GLU A 74 -4.73 8.97 6.29
C GLU A 74 -5.46 7.66 6.52
N VAL A 75 -5.65 7.32 7.80
CA VAL A 75 -6.29 6.07 8.21
C VAL A 75 -7.42 6.40 9.18
N GLU A 76 -8.62 5.97 8.85
CA GLU A 76 -9.77 6.02 9.75
C GLU A 76 -9.97 4.66 10.38
N MET A 77 -10.22 4.62 11.69
CA MET A 77 -10.33 3.40 12.47
C MET A 77 -11.51 3.46 13.43
N LYS A 78 -12.04 2.28 13.80
CA LYS A 78 -13.04 2.11 14.84
C LYS A 78 -12.75 0.90 15.71
N THR A 79 -13.23 0.93 16.95
CA THR A 79 -13.31 -0.26 17.79
C THR A 79 -14.46 -1.15 17.34
N CYS A 80 -14.31 -2.46 17.48
CA CYS A 80 -15.34 -3.45 17.17
C CYS A 80 -15.89 -4.05 18.48
N GLU A 81 -17.19 -4.29 18.53
CA GLU A 81 -17.83 -5.03 19.62
C GLU A 81 -17.48 -6.52 19.54
N ASP A 82 -17.61 -7.11 18.36
CA ASP A 82 -17.10 -8.44 18.05
C ASP A 82 -15.68 -8.33 17.45
N PRO A 83 -14.65 -8.94 18.08
CA PRO A 83 -13.30 -8.91 17.54
C PRO A 83 -13.23 -9.54 16.15
N ARG A 84 -12.47 -8.92 15.25
CA ARG A 84 -12.13 -9.51 13.95
C ARG A 84 -11.43 -10.85 14.14
N PRO A 85 -11.48 -11.76 13.15
CA PRO A 85 -10.57 -12.90 13.11
C PRO A 85 -9.11 -12.44 13.25
N PRO A 86 -8.22 -13.28 13.82
CA PRO A 86 -6.79 -12.99 13.82
C PRO A 86 -6.31 -12.61 12.43
N ASN A 87 -5.34 -11.69 12.38
CA ASN A 87 -4.74 -11.29 11.11
C ASN A 87 -4.20 -12.53 10.39
N GLY A 88 -4.46 -12.62 9.08
CA GLY A 88 -3.88 -13.67 8.25
C GLY A 88 -2.35 -13.52 8.16
N GLN A 89 -1.69 -14.44 7.47
CA GLN A 89 -0.27 -14.24 7.14
C GLN A 89 -0.11 -12.90 6.41
N SER A 90 0.81 -12.07 6.91
CA SER A 90 1.12 -10.79 6.26
C SER A 90 1.48 -11.07 4.79
N PRO A 91 0.92 -10.31 3.83
CA PRO A 91 1.25 -10.48 2.41
C PRO A 91 2.75 -10.34 2.11
N ILE A 92 3.49 -9.66 2.98
CA ILE A 92 4.94 -9.51 2.90
C ILE A 92 5.66 -10.82 3.27
N ALA A 93 5.12 -11.60 4.21
CA ALA A 93 5.71 -12.87 4.65
C ALA A 93 5.61 -13.97 3.57
N LEU A 94 4.62 -13.89 2.68
CA LEU A 94 4.46 -14.83 1.55
C LEU A 94 5.43 -14.57 0.38
N ALA A 95 6.08 -13.40 0.35
CA ALA A 95 6.96 -12.99 -0.74
C ALA A 95 8.45 -13.31 -0.47
N SER A 96 8.76 -14.08 0.59
CA SER A 96 10.12 -14.45 1.03
C SER A 96 10.50 -15.85 0.61
#